data_AF-A0A957NZX9-F1
#
_entry.id   AF-A0A957NZX9-F1
#
_cell.length_a   1.000
_cell.length_b   1.000
_cell.length_c   1.000
_cell.angle_alpha   90.00
_cell.angle_beta   90.00
_cell.angle_gamma   90.00
#
_symmetry.space_group_name_H-M   'P 1'
#
loop_
_entity.id
_entity.type
_entity.pdbx_description
1 polymer ?
#
loop_
_entity_poly.entity_id
_entity_poly.type
_entity_poly.pdbx_seq_one_letter_code
_entity_poly.pdbx_strand_id
1 'polypeptide(L)'
;MSSDQPLRTHITINGVNVADQYVHMIRPSLRALATHPLSDLTAANGPLASGRLPEGYHFRTYQPGDDAIWMELMYAAEPFFVVKPELFEEQFGSQRKDLAGRMFYVDSDQGETVGTATAWWQPDWRESGDWGMVHWVAVHP
;
A
#
# COMPACT_ATOMS: atom_id res chain seq x y z
N MET A 1 19.67 24.90 0.66
CA MET A 1 19.16 23.82 -0.22
C MET A 1 19.05 22.59 0.66
N SER A 2 17.89 22.38 1.27
CA SER A 2 17.67 21.28 2.21
C SER A 2 17.31 20.04 1.41
N SER A 3 18.22 19.07 1.34
CA SER A 3 17.92 17.72 0.86
C SER A 3 17.23 16.97 2.00
N ASP A 4 15.90 17.04 2.02
CA ASP A 4 15.08 16.24 2.92
C ASP A 4 15.02 14.82 2.34
N GLN A 5 15.96 13.98 2.76
CA GLN A 5 15.92 12.55 2.46
C GLN A 5 14.74 11.97 3.25
N PRO A 6 13.78 11.26 2.62
CA PRO A 6 12.76 10.57 3.39
C PRO A 6 13.45 9.57 4.31
N LEU A 7 13.07 9.60 5.59
CA LEU A 7 13.55 8.70 6.63
C LEU A 7 13.46 7.25 6.11
N ARG A 8 14.60 6.69 5.72
CA ARG A 8 14.75 5.25 5.53
C ARG A 8 14.60 4.60 6.89
N THR A 9 13.40 4.19 7.23
CA THR A 9 13.14 3.37 8.41
C THR A 9 13.78 2.00 8.18
N HIS A 10 15.06 1.87 8.52
CA HIS A 10 15.79 0.61 8.55
C HIS A 10 15.38 -0.18 9.80
N ILE A 11 14.17 -0.76 9.80
CA ILE A 11 13.85 -1.80 10.77
C ILE A 11 14.42 -3.10 10.21
N THR A 12 15.35 -3.69 10.95
CA THR A 12 15.99 -4.95 10.58
C THR A 12 15.63 -5.99 11.62
N ILE A 13 14.98 -7.08 11.22
CA ILE A 13 14.72 -8.24 12.09
C ILE A 13 15.54 -9.41 11.53
N ASN A 14 16.41 -9.99 12.35
CA ASN A 14 17.31 -11.11 11.97
C ASN A 14 18.18 -10.84 10.73
N GLY A 15 18.63 -9.61 10.54
CA GLY A 15 19.46 -9.22 9.39
C GLY A 15 18.69 -8.97 8.09
N VAL A 16 17.35 -9.06 8.11
CA VAL A 16 16.48 -8.74 6.98
C VAL A 16 15.83 -7.38 7.20
N ASN A 17 15.95 -6.48 6.23
CA ASN A 17 15.23 -5.22 6.21
C ASN A 17 13.73 -5.52 6.00
N VAL A 18 12.92 -5.38 7.05
CA VAL A 18 11.48 -5.69 6.99
C VAL A 18 10.69 -4.68 6.16
N ALA A 19 11.26 -3.48 5.90
CA ALA A 19 10.66 -2.53 4.98
C ALA A 19 10.58 -3.07 3.54
N ASP A 20 11.44 -4.02 3.16
CA ASP A 20 11.43 -4.62 1.81
C ASP A 20 10.45 -5.81 1.70
N GLN A 21 9.96 -6.37 2.81
CA GLN A 21 9.12 -7.59 2.80
C GLN A 21 7.62 -7.32 2.64
N TYR A 22 7.15 -6.12 2.97
CA TYR A 22 5.73 -5.73 2.90
C TYR A 22 5.42 -4.71 1.81
N VAL A 23 6.40 -4.43 0.94
CA VAL A 23 6.30 -3.39 -0.08
C VAL A 23 6.28 -4.00 -1.46
N HIS A 24 5.16 -3.85 -2.16
CA HIS A 24 5.04 -4.28 -3.55
C HIS A 24 5.35 -3.10 -4.48
N MET A 25 6.41 -3.24 -5.27
CA MET A 25 6.87 -2.22 -6.20
C MET A 25 6.25 -2.40 -7.60
N ILE A 26 5.58 -1.37 -8.11
CA ILE A 26 5.01 -1.30 -9.47
C ILE A 26 5.95 -0.53 -10.38
N ARG A 27 6.48 -1.21 -11.41
CA ARG A 27 7.41 -0.62 -12.38
C ARG A 27 6.72 0.45 -13.26
N PRO A 28 7.44 1.51 -13.68
CA PRO A 28 6.87 2.64 -14.41
C PRO A 28 6.76 2.35 -15.91
N SER A 29 7.42 1.30 -16.40
CA SER A 29 7.53 0.98 -17.82
C SER A 29 6.57 -0.13 -18.25
N LEU A 30 5.29 0.21 -18.35
CA LEU A 30 4.31 -0.57 -19.11
C LEU A 30 4.47 -0.39 -20.65
N ARG A 31 5.73 -0.24 -21.11
CA ARG A 31 6.11 -0.20 -22.53
C ARG A 31 7.06 -1.33 -22.95
N ALA A 32 7.48 -2.21 -22.03
CA ALA A 32 8.45 -3.28 -22.33
C ALA A 32 7.95 -4.71 -22.04
N LEU A 33 6.70 -4.90 -21.57
CA LEU A 33 6.09 -6.24 -21.44
C LEU A 33 5.19 -6.61 -22.64
N ALA A 34 5.26 -5.89 -23.76
CA ALA A 34 4.55 -6.26 -24.99
C ALA A 34 5.15 -7.48 -25.71
N THR A 35 6.11 -8.21 -25.12
CA THR A 35 6.74 -9.38 -25.75
C THR A 35 6.69 -10.66 -24.93
N HIS A 36 6.06 -10.67 -23.75
CA HIS A 36 5.64 -11.92 -23.11
C HIS A 36 4.13 -11.82 -22.83
N PRO A 37 3.30 -12.69 -23.42
CA PRO A 37 1.88 -12.70 -23.11
C PRO A 37 1.72 -12.92 -21.59
N LEU A 38 0.76 -12.20 -20.99
CA LEU A 38 0.37 -12.32 -19.58
C LEU A 38 -0.05 -13.76 -19.17
N SER A 39 -0.06 -14.71 -20.10
CA SER A 39 -0.29 -16.14 -19.88
C SER A 39 0.78 -16.83 -19.03
N ASP A 40 1.99 -16.27 -18.92
CA ASP A 40 3.11 -16.96 -18.27
C ASP A 40 3.20 -16.69 -16.75
N LEU A 41 2.41 -15.77 -16.21
CA LEU A 41 2.31 -15.52 -14.75
C LEU A 41 1.36 -16.49 -14.02
N THR A 42 0.70 -17.39 -14.76
CA THR A 42 -0.27 -18.35 -14.20
C THR A 42 0.36 -19.62 -13.62
N ALA A 43 1.68 -19.79 -13.69
CA ALA A 43 2.33 -21.09 -13.44
C ALA A 43 2.97 -21.26 -12.04
N ALA A 44 2.74 -20.36 -11.08
CA ALA A 44 3.35 -20.52 -9.74
C ALA A 44 2.38 -20.69 -8.57
N ASN A 45 1.10 -20.30 -8.64
CA ASN A 45 0.16 -20.45 -7.51
C ASN A 45 -1.31 -20.37 -7.95
N GLY A 46 -1.89 -21.47 -8.43
CA GLY A 46 -3.35 -21.58 -8.69
C GLY A 46 -3.94 -20.50 -9.62
N PRO A 47 -5.25 -20.55 -9.92
CA PRO A 47 -5.89 -19.40 -10.53
C PRO A 47 -5.85 -18.26 -9.50
N LEU A 48 -5.18 -17.15 -9.82
CA LEU A 48 -5.45 -15.87 -9.16
C LEU A 48 -6.97 -15.67 -9.25
N ALA A 49 -7.66 -15.82 -8.13
CA ALA A 49 -9.10 -15.67 -8.07
C ALA A 49 -9.46 -14.37 -8.79
N SER A 50 -10.40 -14.45 -9.75
CA SER A 50 -10.97 -13.29 -10.42
C SER A 50 -11.18 -12.19 -9.40
N GLY A 51 -10.67 -10.97 -9.64
CA GLY A 51 -10.64 -9.84 -8.70
C GLY A 51 -12.01 -9.30 -8.26
N ARG A 52 -12.85 -10.17 -7.73
CA ARG A 52 -14.13 -9.89 -7.07
C ARG A 52 -13.93 -10.19 -5.59
N LEU A 53 -14.36 -9.24 -4.77
CA LEU A 53 -14.46 -9.47 -3.33
C LEU A 53 -15.55 -10.51 -3.04
N PRO A 54 -15.48 -11.22 -1.91
CA PRO A 54 -16.59 -12.03 -1.41
C PRO A 54 -17.88 -11.20 -1.30
N GLU A 55 -19.03 -11.86 -1.35
CA GLU A 55 -20.31 -11.22 -1.06
C GLU A 55 -20.30 -10.56 0.32
N GLY A 56 -20.92 -9.38 0.43
CA GLY A 56 -20.90 -8.58 1.65
C GLY A 56 -19.72 -7.62 1.77
N TYR A 57 -18.85 -7.53 0.75
CA TYR A 57 -17.70 -6.62 0.74
C TYR A 57 -17.59 -5.82 -0.56
N HIS A 58 -17.14 -4.58 -0.45
CA HIS A 58 -16.96 -3.69 -1.59
C HIS A 58 -15.74 -2.78 -1.45
N PHE A 59 -15.18 -2.38 -2.59
CA PHE A 59 -14.10 -1.39 -2.61
C PHE A 59 -14.67 0.02 -2.54
N ARG A 60 -13.98 0.91 -1.84
CA ARG A 60 -14.16 2.36 -1.94
C ARG A 60 -12.83 3.07 -1.92
N THR A 61 -12.81 4.30 -2.45
CA THR A 61 -11.65 5.19 -2.34
C THR A 61 -11.72 6.02 -1.07
N TYR A 62 -10.56 6.50 -0.63
CA TYR A 62 -10.44 7.48 0.44
C TYR A 62 -11.34 8.71 0.22
N GLN A 63 -11.96 9.15 1.31
CA GLN A 63 -12.69 10.40 1.46
C GLN A 63 -12.03 11.27 2.53
N PRO A 64 -12.11 12.61 2.41
CA PRO A 64 -11.64 13.50 3.48
C PRO A 64 -12.29 13.14 4.83
N GLY A 65 -11.47 12.85 5.84
CA GLY A 65 -11.90 12.40 7.17
C GLY A 65 -11.66 10.91 7.46
N ASP A 66 -11.28 10.12 6.46
CA ASP A 66 -10.95 8.69 6.66
C ASP A 66 -9.59 8.45 7.32
N ASP A 67 -8.86 9.51 7.70
CA ASP A 67 -7.59 9.37 8.41
C ASP A 67 -7.74 8.66 9.75
N ALA A 68 -8.86 8.89 10.46
CA ALA A 68 -9.18 8.13 11.66
C ALA A 68 -9.36 6.63 11.37
N ILE A 69 -10.09 6.28 10.30
CA ILE A 69 -10.34 4.89 9.88
C ILE A 69 -9.02 4.21 9.51
N TRP A 70 -8.14 4.91 8.79
CA TRP A 70 -6.82 4.39 8.45
C TRP A 70 -5.99 4.09 9.71
N MET A 71 -6.00 5.01 10.67
CA MET A 71 -5.29 4.84 11.94
C MET A 71 -5.84 3.66 12.74
N GLU A 72 -7.16 3.49 12.81
CA GLU A 72 -7.82 2.35 13.47
C GLU A 72 -7.39 1.01 12.87
N LEU A 73 -7.36 0.90 11.54
CA LEU A 73 -6.85 -0.29 10.86
C LEU A 73 -5.38 -0.55 11.19
N MET A 74 -4.53 0.47 11.21
CA MET A 74 -3.12 0.28 11.57
C MET A 74 -2.98 -0.17 13.02
N TYR A 75 -3.72 0.44 13.96
CA TYR A 75 -3.70 0.03 15.37
C TYR A 75 -4.12 -1.43 15.56
N ALA A 76 -5.10 -1.90 14.80
CA ALA A 76 -5.57 -3.28 14.88
C ALA A 76 -4.61 -4.27 14.20
N ALA A 77 -4.08 -3.91 13.03
CA ALA A 77 -3.34 -4.83 12.16
C ALA A 77 -1.83 -4.89 12.45
N GLU A 78 -1.27 -3.92 13.17
CA GLU A 78 0.19 -3.79 13.33
C GLU A 78 0.68 -4.19 14.74
N PRO A 79 1.19 -5.42 14.91
CA PRO A 79 1.70 -5.88 16.20
C PRO A 79 3.20 -5.61 16.42
N PHE A 80 3.95 -5.16 15.40
CA PHE A 80 5.42 -5.15 15.43
C PHE A 80 6.03 -3.78 15.72
N PHE A 81 5.27 -2.68 15.57
CA PHE A 81 5.74 -1.36 15.96
C PHE A 81 4.65 -0.48 16.56
N VAL A 82 5.08 0.61 17.20
CA VAL A 82 4.19 1.59 17.80
C VAL A 82 3.65 2.50 16.70
N VAL A 83 2.37 2.33 16.39
CA VAL A 83 1.61 3.27 15.56
C VAL A 83 1.43 4.56 16.35
N LYS A 84 2.01 5.66 15.87
CA LYS A 84 1.90 6.99 16.52
C LYS A 84 0.69 7.75 15.98
N PRO A 85 0.01 8.59 16.77
CA PRO A 85 -1.13 9.40 16.30
C PRO A 85 -0.81 10.27 15.07
N GLU A 86 0.44 10.69 14.92
CA GLU A 86 0.90 11.57 13.83
C GLU A 86 1.22 10.81 12.55
N LEU A 87 1.24 9.47 12.57
CA LEU A 87 1.74 8.64 11.49
C LEU A 87 1.03 8.94 10.16
N PHE A 88 -0.30 9.10 10.16
CA PHE A 88 -1.03 9.42 8.94
C PHE A 88 -0.54 10.74 8.32
N GLU A 89 -0.36 11.77 9.14
CA GLU A 89 0.10 13.08 8.67
C GLU A 89 1.56 13.03 8.19
N GLU A 90 2.42 12.29 8.88
CA GLU A 90 3.81 12.06 8.46
C GLU A 90 3.88 11.37 7.09
N GLN A 91 2.99 10.41 6.82
CA GLN A 91 2.98 9.66 5.56
C GLN A 91 2.30 10.44 4.41
N PHE A 92 1.18 11.10 4.69
CA PHE A 92 0.27 11.58 3.63
C PHE A 92 -0.07 13.06 3.69
N GLY A 93 0.29 13.76 4.77
CA GLY A 93 -0.08 15.15 5.03
C GLY A 93 0.20 16.10 3.87
N SER A 94 1.40 16.00 3.31
CA SER A 94 1.86 16.83 2.18
C SER A 94 1.07 16.63 0.87
N GLN A 95 0.39 15.49 0.73
CA GLN A 95 -0.24 15.05 -0.53
C GLN A 95 -1.67 14.49 -0.29
N ARG A 96 -2.36 14.95 0.76
CA ARG A 96 -3.72 14.50 1.11
C ARG A 96 -4.71 14.56 -0.06
N LYS A 97 -4.56 15.58 -0.93
CA LYS A 97 -5.42 15.77 -2.13
C LYS A 97 -5.35 14.60 -3.12
N ASP A 98 -4.26 13.84 -3.12
CA ASP A 98 -4.01 12.76 -4.07
C ASP A 98 -4.55 11.41 -3.57
N LEU A 99 -4.94 11.33 -2.28
CA LEU A 99 -5.37 10.08 -1.64
C LEU A 99 -6.63 9.48 -2.25
N ALA A 100 -7.59 10.29 -2.70
CA ALA A 100 -8.81 9.79 -3.32
C ALA A 100 -8.53 8.95 -4.58
N GLY A 101 -7.40 9.16 -5.26
CA GLY A 101 -6.98 8.35 -6.41
C GLY A 101 -5.99 7.23 -6.09
N ARG A 102 -5.61 7.07 -4.81
CA ARG A 102 -4.42 6.30 -4.40
C ARG A 102 -4.61 5.40 -3.21
N MET A 103 -5.55 5.69 -2.32
CA MET A 103 -5.84 4.91 -1.14
C MET A 103 -7.23 4.27 -1.29
N PHE A 104 -7.25 2.95 -1.14
CA PHE A 104 -8.42 2.13 -1.32
C PHE A 104 -8.72 1.40 -0.02
N TYR A 105 -9.99 1.25 0.26
CA TYR A 105 -10.52 0.52 1.39
C TYR A 105 -11.39 -0.63 0.92
N VAL A 106 -11.53 -1.63 1.78
CA VAL A 106 -12.57 -2.65 1.69
C VAL A 106 -13.54 -2.44 2.83
N ASP A 107 -14.79 -2.22 2.49
CA ASP A 107 -15.89 -2.08 3.45
C ASP A 107 -16.76 -3.33 3.42
N SER A 108 -17.32 -3.68 4.58
CA SER A 108 -18.38 -4.67 4.71
C SER A 108 -19.75 -4.02 4.56
N ASP A 109 -20.76 -4.80 4.20
CA ASP A 109 -22.16 -4.35 4.16
C ASP A 109 -22.73 -4.03 5.56
N GLN A 110 -21.98 -4.35 6.62
CA GLN A 110 -22.32 -3.96 8.00
C GLN A 110 -21.81 -2.54 8.34
N GLY A 111 -21.10 -1.88 7.40
CA GLY A 111 -20.58 -0.53 7.56
C GLY A 111 -19.20 -0.47 8.21
N GLU A 112 -18.49 -1.59 8.28
CA GLU A 112 -17.13 -1.65 8.84
C GLU A 112 -16.10 -1.60 7.72
N THR A 113 -15.09 -0.74 7.86
CA THR A 113 -13.92 -0.82 6.99
C THR A 113 -12.96 -1.89 7.52
N VAL A 114 -12.71 -2.93 6.72
CA VAL A 114 -11.96 -4.14 7.13
C VAL A 114 -10.59 -4.25 6.48
N GLY A 115 -10.23 -3.35 5.58
CA GLY A 115 -8.90 -3.35 4.99
C GLY A 115 -8.57 -2.08 4.23
N THR A 116 -7.28 -1.87 3.99
CA THR A 116 -6.75 -0.74 3.23
C THR A 116 -5.52 -1.13 2.43
N ALA A 117 -5.30 -0.45 1.31
CA ALA A 117 -4.05 -0.48 0.56
C ALA A 117 -3.81 0.90 -0.08
N THR A 118 -2.56 1.37 -0.05
CA THR A 118 -2.20 2.69 -0.59
C THR A 118 -1.14 2.59 -1.67
N ALA A 119 -1.43 3.15 -2.84
CA ALA A 119 -0.53 3.31 -3.96
C ALA A 119 0.21 4.65 -3.90
N TRP A 120 1.49 4.62 -3.55
CA TRP A 120 2.35 5.77 -3.38
C TRP A 120 3.42 5.89 -4.47
N TRP A 121 4.09 7.03 -4.49
CA TRP A 121 5.27 7.23 -5.34
C TRP A 121 6.53 6.82 -4.60
N GLN A 122 7.47 6.28 -5.34
CA GLN A 122 8.78 5.94 -4.82
C GLN A 122 9.83 6.34 -5.88
N PRO A 123 10.32 7.59 -5.80
CA PRO A 123 11.31 8.10 -6.75
C PRO A 123 12.64 7.38 -6.60
N ASP A 124 13.37 7.28 -7.72
CA ASP A 124 14.72 6.73 -7.83
C ASP A 124 14.93 5.36 -7.15
N TRP A 125 13.97 4.45 -7.31
CA TRP A 125 14.17 3.08 -6.82
C TRP A 125 15.35 2.43 -7.50
N ARG A 126 16.36 2.04 -6.72
CA ARG A 126 17.55 1.33 -7.23
C ARG A 126 18.15 2.04 -8.45
N GLU A 127 18.16 3.38 -8.43
CA GLU A 127 18.73 4.22 -9.50
C GLU A 127 18.07 3.98 -10.88
N SER A 128 16.81 3.52 -10.89
CA SER A 128 16.10 3.10 -12.11
C SER A 128 14.88 3.97 -12.45
N GLY A 129 14.78 5.16 -11.86
CA GLY A 129 13.69 6.13 -12.07
C GLY A 129 12.53 5.99 -11.08
N ASP A 130 11.41 6.63 -11.40
CA ASP A 130 10.25 6.80 -10.50
C ASP A 130 9.28 5.64 -10.51
N TRP A 131 9.11 4.92 -9.40
CA TRP A 131 8.22 3.77 -9.29
C TRP A 131 6.92 4.06 -8.56
N GLY A 132 5.91 3.24 -8.83
CA GLY A 132 4.76 3.11 -7.95
C GLY A 132 5.07 2.13 -6.82
N MET A 133 4.56 2.39 -5.63
CA MET A 133 4.73 1.54 -4.46
C MET A 133 3.36 1.25 -3.86
N VAL A 134 2.99 -0.01 -3.72
CA VAL A 134 1.86 -0.39 -2.86
C VAL A 134 2.43 -0.61 -1.47
N HIS A 135 2.00 0.21 -0.50
CA HIS A 135 2.37 0.06 0.90
C HIS A 135 1.17 0.31 1.83
N TRP A 136 1.40 0.15 3.13
CA TRP A 136 0.37 0.21 4.17
C TRP A 136 -0.85 -0.63 3.81
N VAL A 137 -0.57 -1.88 3.43
CA VAL A 137 -1.60 -2.89 3.18
C VAL A 137 -1.95 -3.51 4.52
N ALA A 138 -3.19 -3.35 4.94
CA ALA A 138 -3.69 -3.93 6.19
C ALA A 138 -5.06 -4.55 5.98
N VAL A 139 -5.31 -5.62 6.74
CA VAL A 139 -6.62 -6.25 6.90
C VAL A 139 -6.86 -6.33 8.40
N HIS A 140 -8.05 -5.98 8.85
CA HIS A 140 -8.44 -6.12 10.25
C HIS A 140 -8.30 -7.61 10.65
N PRO A 141 -7.65 -7.92 11.80
CA PRO A 141 -7.43 -9.29 12.26
C PRO A 141 -8.71 -10.04 12.65
#